data_AF-A0A8J7TE76-F1
#
_entry.id   AF-A0A8J7TE76-F1
#
_cell.length_a   1.000
_cell.length_b   1.000
_cell.length_c   1.000
_cell.angle_alpha   90.00
_cell.angle_beta   90.00
_cell.angle_gamma   90.00
#
_symmetry.space_group_name_H-M   'P 1'
#
loop_
_entity.id
_entity.type
_entity.pdbx_description
1 polymer ?
#
loop_
_entity_poly.entity_id
_entity_poly.type
_entity_poly.pdbx_seq_one_letter_code
_entity_poly.pdbx_strand_id
1 'polypeptide(L)'
;MMLGFSPGWYWRICWVAICPTFLMFIICSFLFFPPELKLFNYTYPPWTTVLGYCIGVSSFICVPAYMVYHLITTPGTFKQRLLKSITPEPSGGGAHGDIITNAV
;
A
#
# COMPACT_ATOMS: atom_id res chain seq x y z
N MET A 1 13.90 -13.74 15.53
CA MET A 1 12.86 -12.96 16.25
C MET A 1 13.54 -11.76 16.91
N MET A 2 13.21 -10.53 16.48
CA MET A 2 13.98 -9.31 16.80
C MET A 2 13.98 -8.91 18.29
N LEU A 3 13.02 -9.40 19.09
CA LEU A 3 12.87 -9.00 20.50
C LEU A 3 12.84 -10.18 21.49
N GLY A 4 12.96 -11.43 21.05
CA GLY A 4 12.92 -12.61 21.95
C GLY A 4 11.56 -12.88 22.62
N PHE A 5 10.65 -11.90 22.70
CA PHE A 5 9.28 -12.01 23.18
C PHE A 5 8.27 -11.59 22.09
N SER A 6 7.07 -12.17 22.14
CA SER A 6 5.97 -11.76 21.27
C SER A 6 5.32 -10.46 21.77
N PRO A 7 5.00 -9.49 20.90
CA PRO A 7 4.29 -8.28 21.31
C PRO A 7 2.94 -8.65 21.93
N GLY A 8 2.61 -7.99 23.05
CA GLY A 8 1.38 -8.20 23.81
C GLY A 8 0.11 -7.87 23.02
N TRP A 9 -1.04 -8.26 23.57
CA TRP A 9 -2.33 -8.19 22.87
C TRP A 9 -2.76 -6.76 22.48
N TYR A 10 -2.44 -5.77 23.34
CA TYR A 10 -2.69 -4.35 23.07
C TYR A 10 -2.02 -3.87 21.77
N TRP A 11 -0.75 -4.23 21.55
CA TRP A 11 -0.01 -3.83 20.35
C TRP A 11 -0.58 -4.45 19.08
N ARG A 12 -1.04 -5.71 19.15
CA ARG A 12 -1.66 -6.37 17.99
C ARG A 12 -2.98 -5.72 17.58
N ILE A 13 -3.82 -5.37 18.56
CA ILE A 13 -5.10 -4.68 18.30
C ILE A 13 -4.84 -3.30 17.69
N CYS A 14 -3.82 -2.59 18.21
CA CYS A 14 -3.42 -1.31 17.67
C CYS A 14 -3.09 -1.40 16.17
N TRP A 15 -2.26 -2.37 15.76
CA TRP A 15 -1.86 -2.52 14.36
C TRP A 15 -2.96 -3.03 13.44
N VAL A 16 -3.80 -3.97 13.90
CA VAL A 16 -4.81 -4.60 13.04
C VAL A 16 -6.08 -3.75 12.90
N ALA A 17 -6.47 -3.02 13.94
CA ALA A 17 -7.76 -2.31 13.96
C ALA A 17 -7.61 -0.80 14.11
N ILE A 18 -6.83 -0.33 15.08
CA ILE A 18 -6.80 1.10 15.42
C ILE A 18 -6.10 1.90 14.32
N CYS A 19 -4.90 1.49 13.90
CA CYS A 19 -4.14 2.16 12.84
C CYS A 19 -4.92 2.25 11.52
N PRO A 20 -5.46 1.17 10.94
CA PRO A 20 -6.18 1.27 9.68
C PRO A 20 -7.46 2.09 9.81
N THR A 21 -8.20 1.96 10.92
CA THR A 21 -9.44 2.74 11.13
C THR A 21 -9.15 4.23 11.24
N PHE A 22 -8.12 4.60 12.01
CA PHE A 22 -7.72 6.00 12.20
C PHE A 22 -7.26 6.63 10.88
N LEU A 23 -6.45 5.91 10.10
CA LEU A 23 -6.00 6.37 8.78
C LEU A 23 -7.19 6.55 7.83
N MET A 24 -8.11 5.59 7.79
CA MET A 24 -9.29 5.65 6.93
C MET A 24 -10.18 6.85 7.31
N PHE A 25 -10.38 7.08 8.61
CA PHE A 25 -11.16 8.21 9.12
C PHE A 25 -10.58 9.56 8.68
N ILE A 26 -9.26 9.74 8.78
CA ILE A 26 -8.58 10.97 8.35
C ILE A 26 -8.79 11.16 6.85
N ILE A 27 -8.49 10.16 6.03
CA ILE A 27 -8.59 10.27 4.57
C ILE A 27 -10.02 10.61 4.15
N CYS A 28 -11.03 9.93 4.72
CA CYS A 28 -12.44 10.24 4.45
C CYS A 28 -12.80 11.67 4.85
N SER A 29 -12.38 12.13 6.03
CA SER A 29 -12.69 13.49 6.50
C SER A 29 -12.08 14.55 5.56
N PHE A 30 -10.84 14.35 5.11
CA PHE A 30 -10.19 15.24 4.15
C PHE A 30 -10.88 15.26 2.77
N LEU A 31 -11.48 14.13 2.35
CA LEU A 31 -12.19 14.04 1.08
C LEU A 31 -13.58 14.69 1.14
N PHE A 32 -14.29 14.53 2.26
CA PHE A 32 -15.61 15.13 2.47
C PHE A 32 -15.56 16.64 2.67
N PHE A 33 -14.53 17.14 3.36
CA PHE A 33 -14.35 18.57 3.64
C PHE A 33 -13.00 19.05 3.10
N PRO A 34 -12.87 19.25 1.78
CA PRO A 34 -11.65 19.78 1.21
C PRO A 34 -11.43 21.22 1.73
N PRO A 35 -10.26 21.54 2.30
CA PRO A 35 -10.00 22.88 2.81
C PRO A 35 -9.97 23.88 1.65
N GLU A 36 -10.61 25.03 1.82
CA GLU A 36 -10.51 26.12 0.86
C GLU A 36 -9.08 26.66 0.83
N LEU A 37 -8.44 26.56 -0.33
CA LEU A 37 -7.09 27.04 -0.56
C LEU A 37 -7.10 28.57 -0.69
N LYS A 38 -6.99 29.28 0.43
CA LYS A 38 -6.87 30.75 0.48
C LYS A 38 -5.52 31.13 1.04
N LEU A 39 -4.76 31.94 0.31
CA LEU A 39 -3.49 32.50 0.77
C LEU A 39 -3.61 34.01 0.82
N PHE A 40 -3.49 34.59 2.01
CA PHE A 40 -3.79 35.99 2.29
C PHE A 40 -5.20 36.39 1.83
N ASN A 41 -5.30 37.15 0.73
CA ASN A 41 -6.55 37.59 0.11
C ASN A 41 -6.73 37.01 -1.31
N TYR A 42 -5.91 36.04 -1.72
CA TYR A 42 -6.01 35.38 -3.01
C TYR A 42 -6.77 34.05 -2.87
N THR A 43 -7.90 33.96 -3.56
CA THR A 43 -8.65 32.71 -3.68
C THR A 43 -8.03 31.90 -4.80
N TYR A 44 -7.49 30.73 -4.47
CA TYR A 44 -6.93 29.88 -5.51
C TYR A 44 -8.03 29.37 -6.45
N PRO A 45 -7.78 29.39 -7.76
CA PRO A 45 -8.73 28.88 -8.74
C PRO A 45 -8.90 27.36 -8.60
N PRO A 46 -10.04 26.79 -9.01
CA PRO A 46 -10.36 25.38 -8.80
C PRO A 46 -9.38 24.41 -9.46
N TRP A 47 -8.63 24.83 -10.49
CA TRP A 47 -7.62 23.99 -11.14
C TRP A 47 -6.47 23.60 -10.21
N THR A 48 -6.11 24.44 -9.23
CA THR A 48 -4.99 24.14 -8.33
C THR A 48 -5.34 23.04 -7.34
N THR A 49 -6.62 22.96 -6.94
CA THR A 49 -7.13 21.85 -6.13
C THR A 49 -7.00 20.53 -6.89
N VAL A 50 -7.34 20.52 -8.19
CA VAL A 50 -7.16 19.34 -9.04
C VAL A 50 -5.68 18.95 -9.16
N LEU A 51 -4.80 19.93 -9.40
CA LEU A 51 -3.35 19.68 -9.43
C LEU A 51 -2.82 19.11 -8.11
N GLY A 52 -3.28 19.62 -6.96
CA GLY A 52 -2.93 19.11 -5.64
C GLY A 52 -3.31 17.64 -5.47
N TYR A 53 -4.52 17.26 -5.89
CA TYR A 53 -4.94 15.85 -5.90
C TYR A 53 -4.13 15.01 -6.87
N CYS A 54 -3.82 15.51 -8.08
CA CYS A 54 -2.97 14.79 -9.03
C CYS A 54 -1.58 14.48 -8.45
N ILE A 55 -0.97 15.45 -7.75
CA ILE A 55 0.32 15.27 -7.08
C ILE A 55 0.19 14.24 -5.96
N GLY A 56 -0.85 14.31 -5.13
CA GLY A 56 -1.07 13.32 -4.07
C GLY A 56 -1.27 11.89 -4.61
N VAL A 57 -2.13 11.74 -5.62
CA VAL A 57 -2.43 10.44 -6.25
C VAL A 57 -1.23 9.86 -6.99
N SER A 58 -0.32 10.70 -7.51
CA SER A 58 0.88 10.23 -8.22
C SER A 58 1.78 9.31 -7.38
N SER A 59 1.87 9.53 -6.07
CA SER A 59 2.62 8.64 -5.18
C SER A 59 1.85 7.35 -4.88
N PHE A 60 0.53 7.44 -4.73
CA PHE A 60 -0.31 6.27 -4.45
C PHE A 60 -0.41 5.32 -5.64
N ILE A 61 -0.35 5.82 -6.88
CA ILE A 61 -0.49 5.00 -8.09
C ILE A 61 0.72 4.07 -8.32
N CYS A 62 1.87 4.36 -7.72
CA CYS A 62 3.06 3.50 -7.80
C CYS A 62 2.81 2.09 -7.25
N VAL A 63 2.01 1.97 -6.18
CA VAL A 63 1.68 0.68 -5.55
C VAL A 63 0.86 -0.23 -6.48
N PRO A 64 -0.31 0.19 -7.01
CA PRO A 64 -1.07 -0.62 -7.95
C PRO A 64 -0.34 -0.80 -9.28
N ALA A 65 0.44 0.20 -9.75
CA ALA A 65 1.25 0.03 -10.95
C ALA A 65 2.28 -1.11 -10.80
N TYR A 66 2.95 -1.17 -9.65
CA TYR A 66 3.86 -2.28 -9.33
C TYR A 66 3.13 -3.62 -9.22
N MET A 67 1.95 -3.63 -8.59
CA MET A 67 1.11 -4.81 -8.50
C MET A 67 0.72 -5.35 -9.89
N VAL A 68 0.31 -4.47 -10.81
CA VAL A 68 -0.02 -4.83 -12.19
C VAL A 68 1.22 -5.30 -12.95
N TYR A 69 2.35 -4.62 -12.83
CA TYR A 69 3.61 -5.03 -13.45
C TYR A 69 4.01 -6.45 -13.02
N HIS A 70 3.97 -6.74 -11.72
CA HIS A 70 4.25 -8.09 -11.20
C HIS A 70 3.24 -9.11 -11.74
N LEU A 71 1.95 -8.73 -11.79
CA LEU A 71 0.87 -9.51 -12.39
C LEU A 71 0.89 -9.59 -13.93
N ILE A 72 1.84 -9.00 -14.65
CA ILE A 72 2.01 -9.20 -16.10
C ILE A 72 3.31 -9.95 -16.40
N THR A 73 4.33 -9.80 -15.55
CA THR A 73 5.64 -10.45 -15.70
C THR A 73 5.68 -11.92 -15.23
N THR A 74 4.94 -12.33 -14.18
CA THR A 74 4.92 -13.75 -13.72
C THR A 74 4.08 -14.73 -14.59
N PRO A 75 4.63 -15.62 -15.42
CA PRO A 75 3.83 -16.60 -16.16
C PRO A 75 3.01 -17.51 -15.21
N GLY A 76 1.73 -17.77 -15.52
CA GLY A 76 0.88 -18.68 -14.74
C GLY A 76 -0.60 -18.28 -14.63
N THR A 77 -1.41 -19.13 -13.99
CA THR A 77 -2.84 -18.88 -13.73
C THR A 77 -3.04 -17.78 -12.67
N PHE A 78 -4.09 -16.96 -12.80
CA PHE A 78 -4.36 -15.82 -11.89
C PHE A 78 -4.33 -16.19 -10.41
N LYS A 79 -4.84 -17.37 -10.04
CA LYS A 79 -4.89 -17.85 -8.65
C LYS A 79 -3.50 -18.15 -8.08
N GLN A 80 -2.63 -18.80 -8.88
CA GLN A 80 -1.24 -19.09 -8.51
C GLN A 80 -0.42 -17.82 -8.39
N ARG A 81 -0.65 -16.87 -9.29
CA ARG A 81 0.03 -15.57 -9.32
C ARG A 81 -0.24 -14.74 -8.09
N LEU A 82 -1.51 -14.70 -7.66
CA LEU A 82 -1.91 -13.98 -6.45
C LEU A 82 -1.30 -14.63 -5.19
N LEU A 83 -1.38 -15.96 -5.08
CA LEU A 83 -0.79 -16.73 -3.98
C LEU A 83 0.72 -16.55 -3.86
N LYS A 84 1.44 -16.57 -4.98
CA LYS A 84 2.88 -16.32 -5.02
C LYS A 84 3.22 -14.86 -4.66
N SER A 85 2.36 -13.90 -5.01
CA SER A 85 2.60 -12.48 -4.72
C SER A 85 2.33 -12.10 -3.25
N ILE A 86 1.46 -12.83 -2.55
CA ILE A 86 1.18 -12.59 -1.11
C ILE A 86 2.11 -13.38 -0.18
N THR A 87 2.87 -14.33 -0.73
CA THR A 87 3.80 -15.16 0.04
C THR A 87 5.16 -14.46 0.08
N PRO A 88 5.69 -14.12 1.26
CA PRO A 88 7.00 -13.48 1.37
C PRO A 88 8.12 -14.45 0.99
N GLU A 89 9.18 -13.92 0.38
CA GLU A 89 10.39 -14.71 0.10
C GLU A 89 11.07 -15.07 1.44
N PRO A 90 11.32 -16.36 1.72
CA PRO A 90 11.98 -16.76 2.95
C PRO A 90 13.44 -16.28 2.93
N SER A 91 13.83 -15.51 3.96
CA SER A 91 15.17 -14.92 4.12
C SER A 91 16.29 -15.94 4.46
N GLY A 92 16.10 -17.21 4.10
CA GLY A 92 17.06 -18.30 4.31
C GLY A 92 17.68 -18.71 2.99
N GLY A 93 18.95 -18.38 2.79
CA GLY A 93 19.70 -18.78 1.60
C GLY A 93 19.60 -20.28 1.32
N GLY A 94 19.22 -20.62 0.10
CA GLY A 94 19.20 -21.98 -0.39
C GLY A 94 18.70 -21.99 -1.82
N ALA A 95 19.62 -22.21 -2.75
CA ALA A 95 19.45 -22.35 -4.21
C ALA A 95 18.52 -23.51 -4.65
N HIS A 96 17.58 -23.93 -3.79
CA HIS A 96 16.66 -25.04 -3.97
C HIS A 96 15.21 -24.56 -4.19
N GLY A 97 14.86 -23.31 -3.84
CA GLY A 97 13.53 -22.73 -4.05
C GLY A 97 13.27 -22.27 -5.49
N ASP A 98 14.32 -21.86 -6.20
CA ASP A 98 14.23 -21.38 -7.58
C ASP A 98 13.92 -22.52 -8.57
N ILE A 99 14.35 -23.75 -8.27
CA ILE A 99 14.17 -24.91 -9.15
C ILE A 99 12.71 -25.39 -9.14
N ILE A 100 12.04 -25.39 -7.99
CA ILE A 100 10.63 -25.81 -7.88
C ILE A 100 9.69 -24.73 -8.43
N THR A 101 10.07 -23.46 -8.28
CA THR A 101 9.26 -22.33 -8.77
C THR A 101 9.28 -22.18 -10.29
N ASN A 102 10.34 -22.64 -10.97
CA ASN A 102 10.44 -22.66 -12.44
C ASN A 102 9.94 -23.97 -13.08
N ALA A 103 9.58 -24.98 -12.28
CA ALA A 103 9.12 -26.29 -12.76
C ALA A 103 7.59 -26.47 -12.73
N VAL A 104 6.82 -25.43 -12.38
CA VAL A 104 5.35 -25.41 -12.38
C VAL A 104 4.81 -24.29 -13.27
#